data_AF-A0A9Q3H443-F1
#
_entry.id   AF-A0A9Q3H443-F1
#
_cell.length_a   1.000
_cell.length_b   1.000
_cell.length_c   1.000
_cell.angle_alpha   90.00
_cell.angle_beta   90.00
_cell.angle_gamma   90.00
#
_symmetry.space_group_name_H-M   'P 1'
#
loop_
_entity.id
_entity.type
_entity.pdbx_description
1 polymer ?
#
loop_
_entity_poly.entity_id
_entity_poly.type
_entity_poly.pdbx_seq_one_letter_code
_entity_poly.pdbx_strand_id
1 'polypeptide(L)'
;MAYIHGTAPKMTVCIDNAQHPLIIHSGAHCSIVARNCLDHHFTNWEKQLLPTKAKNFKSASGKMKSIGEIIKEIILPYWKGRIRPNPEFVVPEDAHIQGFSLGKEYQRMYGIDIYNSKNTNVTIGTSK
;
A
#
# COMPACT_ATOMS: atom_id res chain seq x y z
N MET A 1 -0.85 -8.31 -13.37
CA MET A 1 0.55 -8.18 -13.81
C MET A 1 1.09 -6.91 -13.17
N ALA A 2 2.03 -7.02 -12.23
CA ALA A 2 2.60 -5.87 -11.53
C ALA A 2 3.98 -5.56 -12.12
N TYR A 3 4.01 -4.55 -12.99
CA TYR A 3 5.24 -3.96 -13.53
C TYR A 3 5.67 -2.80 -12.63
N ILE A 4 6.97 -2.72 -12.33
CA ILE A 4 7.62 -1.49 -11.87
C ILE A 4 8.49 -1.04 -13.03
N HIS A 5 7.99 -0.08 -13.83
CA HIS A 5 8.79 0.63 -14.82
C HIS A 5 8.75 2.12 -14.42
N GLY A 6 9.92 2.68 -14.07
CA GLY A 6 10.06 4.00 -13.44
C GLY A 6 9.98 3.96 -11.91
N THR A 7 10.45 5.02 -11.26
CA THR A 7 10.24 5.23 -9.81
C THR A 7 8.74 5.37 -9.57
N ALA A 8 8.10 4.32 -9.06
CA ALA A 8 6.70 4.37 -8.70
C ALA A 8 6.43 5.60 -7.80
N PRO A 9 5.33 6.34 -8.02
CA PRO A 9 5.00 7.51 -7.22
C PRO A 9 5.01 7.17 -5.74
N LYS A 10 5.62 8.04 -4.95
CA LYS A 10 5.65 7.93 -3.50
C LYS A 10 4.98 9.15 -2.90
N MET A 11 4.29 8.93 -1.80
CA MET A 11 3.78 10.01 -0.97
C MET A 11 4.02 9.68 0.50
N THR A 12 4.16 10.72 1.32
CA THR A 12 4.23 10.54 2.78
C THR A 12 2.81 10.51 3.33
N VAL A 13 2.51 9.48 4.12
CA VAL A 13 1.23 9.31 4.80
C VAL A 13 1.44 9.14 6.29
N CYS A 14 0.39 9.33 7.09
CA CYS A 14 0.45 9.02 8.53
C CYS A 14 -0.25 7.70 8.81
N ILE A 15 0.42 6.80 9.54
CA ILE A 15 -0.09 5.51 10.02
C ILE A 15 0.33 5.38 11.49
N ASP A 16 -0.60 5.05 12.38
CA ASP A 16 -0.36 4.97 13.84
C ASP A 16 0.40 6.19 14.41
N ASN A 17 0.04 7.40 13.95
CA ASN A 17 0.65 8.69 14.31
C ASN A 17 2.12 8.89 13.86
N ALA A 18 2.65 8.03 13.01
CA ALA A 18 3.99 8.15 12.43
C ALA A 18 3.94 8.36 10.91
N GLN A 19 4.92 9.07 10.37
CA GLN A 19 5.04 9.30 8.93
C GLN A 19 5.70 8.11 8.24
N HIS A 20 5.06 7.59 7.19
CA HIS A 20 5.56 6.49 6.39
C HIS A 20 5.54 6.83 4.89
N PRO A 21 6.54 6.38 4.11
CA PRO A 21 6.43 6.39 2.66
C PRO A 21 5.40 5.35 2.20
N LEU A 22 4.47 5.79 1.36
CA LEU A 22 3.50 4.95 0.66
C LEU A 22 3.79 5.00 -0.84
N ILE A 23 4.00 3.83 -1.44
CA ILE A 23 4.11 3.68 -2.89
C ILE A 23 2.71 3.57 -3.47
N ILE A 24 2.39 4.37 -4.49
CA ILE A 24 1.16 4.22 -5.27
C ILE A 24 1.45 3.30 -6.44
N HIS A 25 1.04 2.04 -6.32
CA HIS A 25 1.49 0.96 -7.19
C HIS A 25 0.41 0.56 -8.19
N SER A 26 0.30 1.30 -9.30
CA SER A 26 -0.69 1.04 -10.36
C SER A 26 -0.55 -0.34 -11.02
N GLY A 27 0.60 -1.00 -10.91
CA GLY A 27 0.77 -2.39 -11.35
C GLY A 27 0.13 -3.44 -10.41
N ALA A 28 -0.12 -3.09 -9.14
CA ALA A 28 -0.51 -4.07 -8.14
C ALA A 28 -2.04 -4.17 -8.06
N HIS A 29 -2.55 -5.39 -7.98
CA HIS A 29 -3.98 -5.64 -7.81
C HIS A 29 -4.41 -5.58 -6.33
N CYS A 30 -3.46 -5.77 -5.42
CA CYS A 30 -3.66 -5.70 -3.99
C CYS A 30 -2.58 -4.83 -3.35
N SER A 31 -2.91 -4.27 -2.20
CA SER A 31 -2.01 -3.50 -1.36
C SER A 31 -1.15 -4.44 -0.54
N ILE A 32 0.10 -4.05 -0.35
CA ILE A 32 1.12 -4.91 0.27
C ILE A 32 1.91 -4.06 1.25
N VAL A 33 2.27 -4.63 2.39
CA VAL A 33 3.24 -4.04 3.32
C VAL A 33 4.39 -5.01 3.53
N ALA A 34 5.61 -4.50 3.51
CA ALA A 34 6.79 -5.31 3.76
C ALA A 34 6.84 -5.77 5.23
N ARG A 35 7.12 -7.05 5.47
CA ARG A 35 7.27 -7.60 6.83
C ARG A 35 8.30 -6.83 7.64
N ASN A 36 9.47 -6.55 7.05
CA ASN A 36 10.52 -5.78 7.72
C ASN A 36 10.05 -4.37 8.14
N CYS A 37 9.17 -3.72 7.37
CA CYS A 37 8.59 -2.44 7.77
C CYS A 37 7.71 -2.60 9.02
N LEU A 38 6.93 -3.68 9.08
CA LEU A 38 6.13 -4.00 10.26
C LEU A 38 7.01 -4.27 11.47
N ASP A 39 8.05 -5.09 11.32
CA ASP A 39 9.00 -5.44 12.38
C ASP A 39 9.71 -4.21 12.98
N HIS A 40 10.02 -3.20 12.15
CA HIS A 40 10.74 -2.01 12.59
C HIS A 40 9.85 -0.95 13.24
N HIS A 41 8.57 -0.86 12.86
CA HIS A 41 7.72 0.28 13.21
C HIS A 41 6.51 -0.07 14.08
N PHE A 42 6.10 -1.33 14.16
CA PHE A 42 4.86 -1.72 14.81
C PHE A 42 5.09 -2.88 15.79
N THR A 43 4.91 -2.63 17.08
CA THR A 43 5.04 -3.67 18.10
C THR A 43 3.87 -4.65 18.05
N ASN A 44 4.13 -5.95 18.18
CA ASN A 44 3.11 -7.02 18.20
C ASN A 44 2.19 -7.03 16.97
N TRP A 45 2.65 -6.58 15.80
CA TRP A 45 1.84 -6.54 14.59
C TRP A 45 1.35 -7.93 14.16
N GLU A 46 2.10 -9.00 14.50
CA GLU A 46 1.70 -10.38 14.17
C GLU A 46 0.38 -10.79 14.83
N LYS A 47 0.06 -10.21 16.01
CA LYS A 47 -1.22 -10.45 16.70
C LYS A 47 -2.41 -9.81 15.99
N GLN A 48 -2.16 -8.90 15.06
CA GLN A 48 -3.15 -8.22 14.24
C GLN A 48 -3.33 -8.90 12.87
N LEU A 49 -2.56 -9.96 12.58
CA LEU A 49 -2.68 -10.69 11.33
C LEU A 49 -4.04 -11.37 11.22
N LEU A 50 -4.71 -11.09 10.13
CA LEU A 50 -5.90 -11.77 9.68
C LEU A 50 -5.52 -12.87 8.67
N PRO A 51 -6.29 -13.96 8.59
CA PRO A 51 -6.09 -14.96 7.56
C PRO A 51 -6.27 -14.33 6.17
N THR A 52 -5.36 -14.64 5.25
CA THR A 52 -5.42 -14.07 3.90
C THR A 52 -6.64 -14.60 3.15
N LYS A 53 -7.44 -13.71 2.55
CA LYS A 53 -8.63 -14.09 1.78
C LYS A 53 -8.27 -14.63 0.40
N ALA A 54 -7.12 -14.21 -0.14
CA ALA A 54 -6.64 -14.64 -1.45
C ALA A 54 -5.63 -15.79 -1.36
N LYS A 55 -5.84 -16.82 -2.18
CA LYS A 55 -5.02 -18.04 -2.18
C LYS A 55 -3.76 -17.98 -3.06
N ASN A 56 -3.67 -17.00 -3.97
CA ASN A 56 -2.61 -16.98 -4.98
C ASN A 56 -2.13 -15.55 -5.28
N PHE A 57 -0.99 -15.15 -4.70
CA PHE A 57 -0.30 -13.93 -5.11
C PHE A 57 0.77 -14.24 -6.14
N LYS A 58 0.86 -13.39 -7.17
CA LYS A 58 1.90 -13.46 -8.19
C LYS A 58 2.59 -12.11 -8.27
N SER A 59 3.91 -12.13 -8.18
CA SER A 59 4.78 -11.00 -8.45
C SER A 59 5.48 -11.19 -9.80
N ALA A 60 6.28 -10.22 -10.23
CA ALA A 60 7.11 -10.36 -11.42
C ALA A 60 8.19 -11.45 -11.26
N SER A 61 8.60 -11.74 -10.03
CA SER A 61 9.61 -12.76 -9.71
C SER A 61 9.04 -14.15 -9.44
N GLY A 62 7.72 -14.32 -9.50
CA GLY A 62 7.07 -15.63 -9.42
C GLY A 62 5.88 -15.68 -8.48
N LYS A 63 5.65 -16.85 -7.88
CA LYS A 63 4.61 -17.02 -6.85
C LYS A 63 5.07 -16.35 -5.56
N MET A 64 4.17 -15.65 -4.91
CA MET A 64 4.41 -15.00 -3.63
C MET A 64 3.53 -15.66 -2.57
N LYS A 65 4.16 -16.04 -1.45
CA LYS A 65 3.45 -16.56 -0.28
C LYS A 65 3.15 -15.40 0.67
N SER A 66 1.94 -15.38 1.21
CA SER A 66 1.52 -14.43 2.25
C SER A 66 1.49 -15.12 3.61
N ILE A 67 1.81 -14.37 4.65
CA ILE A 67 1.69 -14.81 6.05
C ILE A 67 0.39 -14.32 6.70
N GLY A 68 -0.27 -13.34 6.10
CA GLY A 68 -1.56 -12.82 6.56
C GLY A 68 -1.91 -11.51 5.86
N GLU A 69 -3.00 -10.90 6.33
CA GLU A 69 -3.40 -9.54 6.00
C GLU A 69 -3.41 -8.69 7.27
N ILE A 70 -3.08 -7.40 7.17
CA ILE A 70 -3.19 -6.43 8.27
C ILE A 70 -3.94 -5.20 7.79
N ILE A 71 -4.82 -4.68 8.63
CA ILE A 71 -5.56 -3.45 8.34
C ILE A 71 -4.85 -2.28 9.03
N LYS A 72 -4.54 -1.24 8.26
CA LYS A 72 -3.94 0.00 8.80
C LYS A 72 -4.68 1.21 8.29
N GLU A 73 -5.10 2.11 9.19
CA GLU A 73 -5.61 3.42 8.80
C GLU A 73 -4.46 4.24 8.20
N ILE A 74 -4.70 4.78 7.00
CA ILE A 74 -3.78 5.70 6.35
C ILE A 74 -4.40 7.08 6.35
N ILE A 75 -3.72 8.08 6.90
CA ILE A 75 -4.14 9.47 6.77
C ILE A 75 -3.36 10.09 5.61
N LEU A 76 -4.07 10.41 4.53
CA LEU A 76 -3.49 11.08 3.37
C LEU A 76 -3.28 12.58 3.67
N PRO A 77 -2.17 13.20 3.23
CA PRO A 77 -1.80 14.60 3.53
C PRO A 77 -2.64 15.66 2.80
N TYR A 78 -3.86 15.34 2.35
CA TYR A 78 -4.76 16.30 1.70
C TYR A 78 -5.38 17.29 2.70
N TRP A 79 -5.75 18.49 2.23
CA TRP A 79 -6.32 19.60 3.00
C TRP A 79 -7.39 19.11 4.00
N LYS A 80 -7.01 19.08 5.29
CA LYS A 80 -7.77 18.67 6.48
C LYS A 80 -7.82 17.18 6.85
N GLY A 81 -7.01 16.29 6.25
CA GLY A 81 -6.89 14.88 6.70
C GLY A 81 -8.22 14.11 6.67
N ARG A 82 -9.13 14.50 5.77
CA ARG A 82 -10.49 13.96 5.68
C ARG A 82 -10.54 12.57 5.05
N ILE A 83 -9.54 12.22 4.25
CA ILE A 83 -9.48 10.93 3.57
C ILE A 83 -8.60 10.01 4.42
N ARG A 84 -9.24 9.02 5.03
CA ARG A 84 -8.63 8.04 5.92
C ARG A 84 -8.94 6.62 5.46
N PRO A 85 -8.27 6.12 4.41
CA PRO A 85 -8.49 4.76 3.97
C PRO A 85 -8.10 3.76 5.06
N ASN A 86 -8.83 2.66 5.17
CA ASN A 86 -8.46 1.49 5.99
C ASN A 86 -8.09 0.29 5.11
N PRO A 87 -6.97 0.36 4.36
CA PRO A 87 -6.56 -0.72 3.48
C PRO A 87 -6.20 -2.01 4.21
N GLU A 88 -6.64 -3.12 3.61
CA GLU A 88 -6.15 -4.47 3.87
C GLU A 88 -4.82 -4.63 3.12
N PHE A 89 -3.73 -4.68 3.88
CA PHE A 89 -2.40 -4.94 3.36
C PHE A 89 -2.07 -6.42 3.47
N VAL A 90 -1.75 -7.03 2.34
CA VAL A 90 -1.15 -8.36 2.33
C VAL A 90 0.26 -8.25 2.89
N VAL A 91 0.60 -9.14 3.83
CA VAL A 91 1.96 -9.28 4.34
C VAL A 91 2.60 -10.49 3.63
N PRO A 92 3.54 -10.27 2.71
CA PRO A 92 4.26 -11.33 2.03
C PRO A 92 5.34 -11.90 2.95
N GLU A 93 5.62 -13.20 2.83
CA GLU A 93 6.72 -13.87 3.54
C GLU A 93 8.07 -13.35 3.05
N ASP A 94 8.24 -13.28 1.72
CA ASP A 94 9.48 -12.92 1.04
C ASP A 94 9.23 -11.83 -0.01
N ALA A 95 9.13 -10.56 0.42
CA ALA A 95 9.05 -9.45 -0.52
C ALA A 95 10.30 -8.58 -0.54
N HIS A 96 10.71 -8.23 -1.76
CA HIS A 96 11.73 -7.22 -2.03
C HIS A 96 11.20 -5.78 -1.94
N ILE A 97 9.91 -5.59 -1.60
CA ILE A 97 9.34 -4.26 -1.43
C ILE A 97 9.80 -3.68 -0.08
N GLN A 98 9.92 -2.36 -0.01
CA GLN A 98 10.18 -1.65 1.24
C GLN A 98 8.95 -0.82 1.59
N GLY A 99 8.48 -0.93 2.83
CA GLY A 99 7.38 -0.11 3.33
C GLY A 99 6.00 -0.53 2.84
N PHE A 100 5.10 0.46 2.69
CA PHE A 100 3.72 0.27 2.28
C PHE A 100 3.54 0.53 0.77
N SER A 101 2.68 -0.25 0.14
CA SER A 101 2.30 -0.11 -1.27
C SER A 101 0.80 -0.21 -1.42
N LEU A 102 0.17 0.84 -1.97
CA LEU A 102 -1.27 0.88 -2.24
C LEU A 102 -1.56 0.35 -3.65
N GLY A 103 -2.33 -0.72 -3.74
CA GLY A 103 -2.76 -1.34 -4.99
C GLY A 103 -3.98 -0.65 -5.64
N LYS A 104 -4.36 -1.17 -6.81
CA LYS A 104 -5.46 -0.65 -7.64
C LYS A 104 -6.83 -0.70 -6.97
N GLU A 105 -7.07 -1.66 -6.10
CA GLU A 105 -8.33 -1.85 -5.40
C GLU A 105 -8.67 -0.63 -4.55
N TYR A 106 -7.68 -0.05 -3.85
CA TYR A 106 -7.89 1.17 -3.08
C TYR A 106 -7.68 2.44 -3.89
N GLN A 107 -6.81 2.44 -4.91
CA GLN A 107 -6.71 3.57 -5.82
C GLN A 107 -8.07 3.88 -6.48
N ARG A 108 -8.76 2.85 -6.99
CA ARG A 108 -10.09 3.00 -7.58
C ARG A 108 -11.15 3.42 -6.57
N MET A 109 -11.14 2.81 -5.38
CA MET A 109 -12.13 3.09 -4.33
C MET A 109 -12.07 4.54 -3.85
N TYR A 110 -10.87 5.12 -3.77
CA TYR A 110 -10.63 6.47 -3.26
C TYR A 110 -10.32 7.50 -4.36
N GLY A 111 -10.50 7.16 -5.63
CA GLY A 111 -10.24 8.08 -6.76
C GLY A 111 -8.79 8.58 -6.81
N ILE A 112 -7.82 7.75 -6.43
CA ILE A 112 -6.40 8.11 -6.44
C ILE A 112 -5.84 7.83 -7.82
N ASP A 113 -5.51 8.90 -8.54
CA ASP A 113 -4.94 8.85 -9.88
C ASP A 113 -3.49 9.34 -9.89
N ILE A 114 -2.68 8.72 -10.74
CA ILE A 114 -1.30 9.13 -10.98
C ILE A 114 -1.27 9.95 -12.26
N TYR A 115 -0.82 11.19 -12.17
CA TYR A 115 -0.62 12.05 -13.34
C TYR A 115 0.88 12.20 -13.63
N ASN A 116 1.31 11.73 -14.80
CA ASN A 116 2.69 11.83 -15.24
C ASN A 116 2.86 13.09 -16.12
N SER A 117 3.17 14.24 -15.50
CA SER A 117 3.42 15.50 -16.22
C SER A 117 4.80 16.07 -15.85
N LYS A 118 5.88 15.64 -16.52
CA LYS A 118 7.30 16.00 -16.28
C LYS A 118 7.86 15.68 -14.87
N ASN A 119 7.03 15.76 -13.83
CA ASN A 119 7.16 15.23 -12.48
C ASN A 119 5.95 14.31 -12.22
N THR A 120 6.17 13.17 -11.56
CA THR A 120 5.07 12.27 -11.19
C THR A 120 4.28 12.88 -10.03
N ASN A 121 3.06 13.33 -10.31
CA ASN A 121 2.14 13.90 -9.33
C ASN A 121 1.04 12.88 -8.97
N VAL A 122 0.63 12.86 -7.70
CA VAL A 122 -0.50 12.04 -7.23
C VAL A 122 -1.68 12.97 -6.97
N THR A 123 -2.82 12.68 -7.59
CA THR A 123 -4.08 13.40 -7.38
C THR A 123 -5.07 12.50 -6.68
N ILE A 124 -5.84 13.06 -5.75
CA ILE A 124 -6.90 12.35 -5.05
C ILE A 124 -8.22 13.03 -5.43
N GLY A 125 -9.04 12.32 -6.20
CA GLY A 125 -10.36 12.77 -6.58
C GLY A 125 -11.34 12.70 -5.42
N THR A 126 -12.13 13.75 -5.23
CA THR A 126 -13.27 13.71 -4.30
C THR A 126 -14.50 13.26 -5.09
N SER A 127 -14.98 12.03 -4.88
CA SER A 127 -16.33 11.67 -5.32
C SER A 127 -17.34 12.50 -4.51
N LYS A 128 -18.23 13.20 -5.22
CA LYS A 128 -19.41 13.85 -4.62
C LYS A 128 -20.36 12.82 -4.03
#